data_AF-A0A9D7SQ89-F1
#
_entry.id   AF-A0A9D7SQ89-F1
#
_cell.length_a   1.000
_cell.length_b   1.000
_cell.length_c   1.000
_cell.angle_alpha   90.00
_cell.angle_beta   90.00
_cell.angle_gamma   90.00
#
_symmetry.space_group_name_H-M   'P 1'
#
loop_
_entity.id
_entity.type
_entity.pdbx_description
1 polymer ?
#
loop_
_entity_poly.entity_id
_entity_poly.type
_entity_poly.pdbx_seq_one_letter_code
_entity_poly.pdbx_strand_id
1 'polypeptide(L)'
;MPWIDHGKTYRPVVASLEAALPVDAGCVDRRGLGASQRASLDYFAGIRTRATDSKCPWLLVQSHPREKPPADWAKVWEGRRPGDRDEIWRLYRRR
;
A
#
# COMPACT_ATOMS: atom_id res chain seq x y z
N MET A 1 27.42 -6.04 11.88
CA MET A 1 26.00 -6.26 11.52
C MET A 1 25.16 -5.22 12.22
N PRO A 2 24.57 -4.21 11.55
CA PRO A 2 23.63 -3.33 12.21
C PRO A 2 22.21 -3.78 11.89
N TRP A 3 21.63 -4.47 12.85
CA TRP A 3 20.22 -4.78 12.98
C TRP A 3 19.48 -3.47 13.32
N ILE A 4 19.35 -2.56 12.34
CA ILE A 4 18.72 -1.25 12.53
C ILE A 4 17.21 -1.39 12.31
N ASP A 5 16.45 -1.37 13.40
CA ASP A 5 15.03 -0.95 13.49
C ASP A 5 14.03 -1.42 12.41
N HIS A 6 14.19 -2.64 11.89
CA HIS A 6 13.25 -3.21 10.90
C HIS A 6 11.79 -3.27 11.39
N GLY A 7 11.55 -3.17 12.70
CA GLY A 7 10.22 -3.19 13.28
C GLY A 7 9.44 -1.87 13.22
N LYS A 8 10.10 -0.70 13.04
CA LYS A 8 9.43 0.61 13.17
C LYS A 8 9.23 1.34 11.85
N THR A 9 9.81 0.90 10.75
CA THR A 9 9.72 1.64 9.47
C THR A 9 8.65 1.07 8.56
N TYR A 10 8.18 1.86 7.59
CA TYR A 10 7.31 1.38 6.52
C TYR A 10 8.06 0.56 5.45
N ARG A 11 9.40 0.51 5.51
CA ARG A 11 10.24 -0.17 4.52
C ARG A 11 9.82 -1.62 4.20
N PRO A 12 9.60 -2.52 5.18
CA PRO A 12 9.26 -3.90 4.87
C PRO A 12 7.89 -4.04 4.18
N VAL A 13 6.89 -3.26 4.60
CA VAL A 13 5.56 -3.31 3.98
C VAL A 13 5.57 -2.70 2.58
N VAL A 14 6.37 -1.64 2.36
CA VAL A 14 6.54 -1.02 1.04
C VAL A 14 7.27 -1.96 0.07
N ALA A 15 8.36 -2.62 0.52
CA ALA A 15 9.07 -3.59 -0.32
C ALA A 15 8.20 -4.79 -0.72
N SER A 16 7.37 -5.28 0.22
CA SER A 16 6.42 -6.35 -0.09
C SER A 16 5.31 -5.90 -1.06
N LEU A 17 4.85 -4.65 -0.95
CA LEU A 17 3.89 -4.07 -1.88
C LEU A 17 4.50 -3.91 -3.29
N GLU A 18 5.73 -3.42 -3.39
CA GLU A 18 6.45 -3.27 -4.66
C GLU A 18 6.54 -4.61 -5.40
N ALA A 19 6.88 -5.69 -4.69
CA ALA A 19 6.91 -7.04 -5.26
C ALA A 19 5.54 -7.57 -5.72
N ALA A 20 4.43 -7.01 -5.22
CA ALA A 20 3.08 -7.38 -5.62
C ALA A 20 2.54 -6.57 -6.80
N LEU A 21 3.18 -5.46 -7.15
CA LEU A 21 2.84 -4.65 -8.31
C LEU A 21 3.61 -5.16 -9.54
N PRO A 22 2.97 -5.21 -10.73
CA PRO A 22 3.72 -5.41 -11.96
C PRO A 22 4.60 -4.20 -12.28
N VAL A 23 5.69 -4.41 -13.02
CA VAL A 23 6.65 -3.37 -13.40
C VAL A 23 5.98 -2.21 -14.16
N ASP A 24 4.92 -2.50 -14.91
CA ASP A 24 4.13 -1.57 -15.72
C ASP A 24 2.75 -1.26 -15.11
N ALA A 25 2.64 -1.25 -13.78
CA ALA A 25 1.38 -1.02 -13.06
C ALA A 25 0.62 0.27 -13.47
N GLY A 26 1.26 1.23 -14.14
CA GLY A 26 0.62 2.46 -14.57
C GLY A 26 0.41 3.40 -13.39
N CYS A 27 -0.83 3.55 -12.91
CA CYS A 27 -1.12 4.38 -11.76
C CYS A 27 -1.82 3.63 -10.63
N VAL A 28 -1.68 4.16 -9.42
CA VAL A 28 -2.25 3.60 -8.20
C VAL A 28 -3.06 4.69 -7.50
N ASP A 29 -4.37 4.49 -7.39
CA ASP A 29 -5.21 5.33 -6.55
C ASP A 29 -4.99 4.98 -5.08
N ARG A 30 -5.20 5.95 -4.19
CA ARG A 30 -5.09 5.76 -2.73
C ARG A 30 -6.37 6.08 -1.99
N ARG A 31 -6.60 5.32 -0.92
CA ARG A 31 -7.61 5.58 0.11
C ARG A 31 -7.01 5.36 1.50
N GLY A 32 -7.29 6.24 2.45
CA GLY A 32 -6.79 6.12 3.83
C GLY A 32 -5.29 6.41 4.04
N LEU A 33 -4.50 6.59 2.96
CA LEU A 33 -3.06 6.85 3.10
C LEU A 33 -2.74 8.30 3.52
N GLY A 34 -2.10 8.45 4.67
CA GLY A 34 -1.58 9.71 5.22
C GLY A 34 -0.32 10.23 4.52
N ALA A 35 0.17 11.42 4.91
CA ALA A 35 1.35 12.03 4.30
C ALA A 35 2.64 11.20 4.47
N SER A 36 2.92 10.72 5.68
CA SER A 36 4.12 9.93 5.98
C SER A 36 4.16 8.60 5.24
N GLN A 37 3.01 7.95 5.08
CA GLN A 37 2.88 6.69 4.33
C GLN A 37 3.14 6.92 2.84
N ARG A 38 2.58 7.99 2.26
CA ARG A 38 2.85 8.39 0.86
C ARG A 38 4.32 8.74 0.61
N ALA A 39 4.93 9.48 1.54
CA ALA A 39 6.36 9.79 1.45
C ALA A 39 7.20 8.53 1.52
N SER A 40 6.82 7.55 2.35
CA SER A 40 7.53 6.27 2.45
C SER A 40 7.42 5.43 1.18
N LEU A 41 6.25 5.43 0.53
CA LEU A 41 6.05 4.76 -0.75
C LEU A 41 6.98 5.32 -1.84
N ASP A 42 7.04 6.66 -1.96
CA ASP A 42 7.93 7.33 -2.93
C ASP A 42 9.40 7.07 -2.57
N TYR A 43 9.77 7.24 -1.30
CA TYR A 43 11.16 7.11 -0.86
C TYR A 43 11.74 5.70 -1.02
N PHE A 44 10.97 4.64 -0.68
CA PHE A 44 11.50 3.27 -0.67
C PHE A 44 11.29 2.50 -1.98
N ALA A 45 10.27 2.85 -2.78
CA ALA A 45 9.90 2.10 -3.98
C ALA A 45 9.54 2.98 -5.19
N GLY A 46 9.65 4.32 -5.08
CA GLY A 46 9.25 5.24 -6.14
C GLY A 46 7.73 5.21 -6.45
N ILE A 47 6.92 4.60 -5.59
CA ILE A 47 5.48 4.43 -5.81
C ILE A 47 4.77 5.74 -5.48
N ARG A 48 4.22 6.41 -6.50
CA ARG A 48 3.41 7.62 -6.34
C ARG A 48 1.93 7.33 -6.51
N THR A 49 1.16 7.57 -5.45
CA THR A 49 -0.29 7.34 -5.44
C THR A 49 -1.10 8.60 -5.75
N ARG A 50 -2.26 8.45 -6.38
CA ARG A 50 -3.20 9.53 -6.72
C ARG A 50 -4.48 9.47 -5.88
N ALA A 51 -5.24 10.56 -5.77
CA ALA A 51 -6.51 10.53 -5.04
C ALA A 51 -7.55 9.62 -5.74
N THR A 52 -8.51 9.06 -5.00
CA THR A 52 -9.43 7.95 -5.37
C THR A 52 -10.31 8.13 -6.65
N ASP A 53 -10.11 9.14 -7.50
CA ASP A 53 -10.92 9.39 -8.71
C ASP A 53 -10.11 9.41 -10.02
N SER A 54 -8.88 8.89 -10.01
CA SER A 54 -7.97 8.98 -11.16
C SER A 54 -8.17 7.86 -12.20
N LYS A 55 -9.21 7.03 -12.03
CA LYS A 55 -9.50 5.84 -12.85
C LYS A 55 -8.33 4.85 -12.95
N CYS A 56 -7.49 4.74 -11.92
CA CYS A 56 -6.34 3.85 -11.96
C CYS A 56 -6.74 2.37 -12.01
N PRO A 57 -5.91 1.50 -12.63
CA PRO A 57 -6.11 0.05 -12.59
C PRO A 57 -5.86 -0.54 -11.21
N TRP A 58 -5.14 0.18 -10.34
CA TRP A 58 -4.80 -0.24 -8.98
C TRP A 58 -5.34 0.72 -7.93
N LEU A 59 -5.70 0.15 -6.79
CA LEU A 59 -6.13 0.90 -5.61
C LEU A 59 -5.39 0.37 -4.38
N LEU A 60 -4.67 1.24 -3.71
CA LEU A 60 -4.03 0.98 -2.43
C LEU A 60 -4.88 1.59 -1.30
N VAL A 61 -5.37 0.74 -0.41
CA VAL A 61 -6.20 1.14 0.73
C VAL A 61 -5.42 0.87 2.00
N GLN A 62 -5.30 1.88 2.86
CA GLN A 62 -5.00 1.69 4.27
C GLN A 62 -6.32 1.74 5.04
N SER A 63 -6.58 0.72 5.84
CA SER A 63 -7.82 0.58 6.58
C SER A 63 -7.69 -0.30 7.81
N HIS A 64 -8.71 -0.26 8.67
CA HIS A 64 -8.83 -1.18 9.80
C HIS A 64 -9.14 -2.62 9.34
N PRO A 65 -8.88 -3.62 10.20
CA PRO A 65 -9.11 -5.02 9.85
C PRO A 65 -10.54 -5.37 9.42
N ARG A 66 -11.54 -4.65 9.96
CA ARG A 66 -12.97 -4.90 9.73
C ARG A 66 -13.55 -4.16 8.51
N GLU A 67 -12.76 -3.36 7.80
CA GLU A 67 -13.25 -2.64 6.63
C GLU A 67 -13.54 -3.60 5.47
N LYS A 68 -14.69 -3.41 4.82
CA LYS A 68 -15.10 -4.23 3.67
C LYS A 68 -14.32 -3.84 2.42
N PRO A 69 -14.00 -4.80 1.53
CA PRO A 69 -13.38 -4.49 0.26
C PRO A 69 -14.32 -3.61 -0.60
N PRO A 70 -13.79 -2.65 -1.38
CA PRO A 70 -14.59 -1.88 -2.31
C PRO A 70 -15.26 -2.78 -3.37
N ALA A 71 -16.49 -2.46 -3.78
CA ALA A 71 -17.17 -3.15 -4.89
C ALA A 71 -16.38 -2.98 -6.20
N ASP A 72 -16.39 -4.01 -7.06
CA ASP A 72 -15.66 -4.06 -8.35
C ASP A 72 -14.12 -4.11 -8.27
N TRP A 73 -13.59 -4.40 -7.09
CA TRP A 73 -12.16 -4.57 -6.87
C TRP A 73 -11.81 -6.01 -6.43
N ALA A 74 -10.71 -6.54 -6.96
CA ALA A 74 -10.16 -7.83 -6.55
C ALA A 74 -8.91 -7.60 -5.69
N LYS A 75 -8.90 -8.14 -4.46
CA LYS A 75 -7.73 -8.03 -3.58
C LYS A 75 -6.59 -8.90 -4.13
N VAL A 76 -5.43 -8.31 -4.36
CA VAL A 76 -4.24 -9.02 -4.85
C VAL A 76 -3.18 -9.20 -3.77
N TRP A 77 -3.14 -8.29 -2.79
CA TRP A 77 -2.13 -8.30 -1.74
C TRP A 77 -2.65 -7.64 -0.46
N GLU A 78 -2.13 -8.09 0.66
CA GLU A 78 -2.38 -7.52 1.98
C GLU A 78 -1.08 -7.54 2.78
N GLY A 79 -0.76 -6.42 3.44
CA GLY A 79 0.42 -6.28 4.27
C GLY A 79 0.18 -5.34 5.44
N ARG A 80 1.11 -5.35 6.38
CA ARG A 80 1.05 -4.50 7.57
C ARG A 80 2.46 -4.14 8.03
N ARG A 81 2.59 -2.99 8.70
CA ARG A 81 3.83 -2.62 9.37
C ARG A 81 4.04 -3.53 10.59
N PRO A 82 5.25 -4.08 10.81
CA PRO A 82 5.53 -4.83 12.04
C PRO A 82 5.19 -4.00 13.29
N GLY A 83 4.49 -4.59 14.26
CA GLY A 83 4.09 -3.90 15.49
C GLY A 83 2.84 -3.02 15.39
N ASP A 84 2.30 -2.78 14.18
CA ASP A 84 1.02 -2.10 13.98
C ASP A 84 -0.05 -3.12 13.58
N ARG A 85 -1.03 -3.32 14.46
CA ARG A 85 -2.12 -4.29 14.25
C ARG A 85 -3.39 -3.67 13.69
N ASP A 86 -3.50 -2.35 13.76
CA ASP A 86 -4.72 -1.62 13.43
C ASP A 86 -4.64 -1.00 12.03
N GLU A 87 -3.44 -0.84 11.47
CA GLU A 87 -3.22 -0.42 10.09
C GLU A 87 -2.96 -1.60 9.14
N ILE A 88 -3.98 -2.00 8.37
CA ILE A 88 -3.83 -2.98 7.29
C ILE A 88 -3.78 -2.26 5.95
N TRP A 89 -2.80 -2.62 5.14
CA TRP A 89 -2.65 -2.14 3.77
C TRP A 89 -3.14 -3.22 2.82
N ARG A 90 -3.97 -2.85 1.85
CA ARG A 90 -4.55 -3.78 0.87
C ARG A 90 -4.40 -3.18 -0.51
N LEU A 91 -3.82 -3.97 -1.41
CA LEU A 91 -3.73 -3.64 -2.83
C LEU A 91 -4.85 -4.38 -3.55
N TYR A 92 -5.56 -3.63 -4.39
CA TYR A 92 -6.61 -4.14 -5.23
C TYR A 92 -6.33 -3.85 -6.70
N ARG A 93 -6.75 -4.77 -7.56
CA ARG A 93 -6.84 -4.59 -9.00
C ARG A 93 -8.30 -4.37 -9.40
N ARG A 94 -8.54 -3.42 -10.29
CA ARG A 94 -9.87 -3.21 -10.87
C ARG A 94 -10.25 -4.43 -11.73
N ARG A 95 -11.50 -4.88 -11.64
CA ARG A 95 -12.03 -5.92 -12.53
C ARG A 95 -12.17 -5.40 -13.95
#